data_AF-A0A2W4VZQ6-F1
#
_entry.id   AF-A0A2W4VZQ6-F1
#
_cell.length_a   1.000
_cell.length_b   1.000
_cell.length_c   1.000
_cell.angle_alpha   90.00
_cell.angle_beta   90.00
_cell.angle_gamma   90.00
#
_symmetry.space_group_name_H-M   'P 1'
#
loop_
_entity.id
_entity.type
_entity.pdbx_description
1 polymer ?
#
loop_
_entity_poly.entity_id
_entity_poly.type
_entity_poly.pdbx_seq_one_letter_code
_entity_poly.pdbx_strand_id
1 'polypeptide(L)'
;MTALDDLTLMQWFVSGDATLEANQSLRIQPANKLRQLLGRRGSLLATAYDAAMPPSVEVRRHTDYSDVLHQILIDHHFVPIGQGLDSQVLCYARYPIPDGYRIVYGQARQLWKQWWTHPSHLNDRHLQLDLFVLAEKQWYPGRNIAINSGTLYVETLRGETVHHGDDMLVWLEKDRDEVDHTCLWEPPGPKVEPIQQVKEPPMTPMTPTTPPRPAAPATAAPPATVDPTLAPIVYALDGKVYVQTAVGLVVIEGDNLRAYSPAVVGQRLR
;
A
#
# COMPACT_ATOMS: atom_id res chain seq x y z
N MET A 1 6.51 34.89 -31.02
CA MET A 1 5.87 34.61 -29.72
C MET A 1 5.12 33.31 -29.88
N THR A 2 5.60 32.22 -29.30
CA THR A 2 4.97 30.90 -29.37
C THR A 2 3.70 30.93 -28.54
N ALA A 3 2.55 30.70 -29.17
CA ALA A 3 1.29 30.59 -28.44
C ALA A 3 1.41 29.44 -27.41
N LEU A 4 1.03 29.71 -26.17
CA LEU A 4 1.02 28.72 -25.10
C LEU A 4 0.01 27.60 -25.46
N ASP A 5 0.49 26.36 -25.50
CA ASP A 5 -0.32 25.19 -25.84
C ASP A 5 -1.37 24.88 -24.76
N ASP A 6 -2.52 24.35 -25.16
CA ASP A 6 -3.63 23.98 -24.25
C ASP A 6 -3.14 22.95 -23.21
N LEU A 7 -2.30 22.00 -23.64
CA LEU A 7 -1.74 20.96 -22.77
C LEU A 7 -0.87 21.55 -21.66
N THR A 8 0.03 22.48 -22.01
CA THR A 8 0.93 23.13 -21.06
C THR A 8 0.14 23.91 -20.01
N LEU A 9 -0.92 24.62 -20.43
CA LEU A 9 -1.78 25.36 -19.52
C LEU A 9 -2.55 24.42 -18.57
N MET A 10 -3.03 23.27 -19.05
CA MET A 10 -3.65 22.26 -18.18
C MET A 10 -2.65 21.65 -17.18
N GLN A 11 -1.41 21.39 -17.60
CA GLN A 11 -0.34 20.92 -16.71
C GLN A 11 0.00 21.94 -15.62
N TRP A 12 0.07 23.24 -15.96
CA TRP A 12 0.26 24.31 -14.97
C TRP A 12 -0.91 24.40 -13.99
N PHE A 13 -2.14 24.27 -14.50
CA PHE A 13 -3.34 24.20 -13.66
C PHE A 13 -3.25 23.05 -12.66
N VAL A 14 -2.84 21.85 -13.06
CA VAL A 14 -2.76 20.71 -12.12
C VAL A 14 -1.55 20.83 -11.17
N SER A 15 -0.44 21.40 -11.63
CA SER A 15 0.82 21.50 -10.86
C SER A 15 0.73 22.34 -9.59
N GLY A 16 -0.22 23.28 -9.50
CA GLY A 16 -0.30 24.21 -8.37
C GLY A 16 0.14 25.63 -8.69
N ASP A 17 0.68 25.86 -9.89
CA ASP A 17 1.15 27.19 -10.27
C ASP A 17 -0.05 28.13 -10.43
N ALA A 18 -0.11 29.12 -9.55
CA ALA A 18 -1.26 30.01 -9.37
C ALA A 18 -1.11 31.32 -10.18
N THR A 19 -0.50 31.25 -11.36
CA THR A 19 -0.39 32.41 -12.25
C THR A 19 -1.66 32.54 -13.09
N LEU A 20 -2.13 33.78 -13.25
CA LEU A 20 -3.23 34.08 -14.16
C LEU A 20 -2.69 33.97 -15.59
N GLU A 21 -2.90 32.81 -16.19
CA GLU A 21 -2.43 32.47 -17.53
C GLU A 21 -3.60 32.19 -18.45
N ALA A 22 -3.50 32.62 -19.70
CA ALA A 22 -4.54 32.42 -20.69
C ALA A 22 -3.93 32.18 -22.06
N ASN A 23 -4.61 31.33 -22.84
CA ASN A 23 -4.35 31.14 -24.25
C ASN A 23 -5.64 31.38 -25.06
N GLN A 24 -5.66 30.97 -26.33
CA GLN A 24 -6.82 31.22 -27.20
C GLN A 24 -8.08 30.42 -26.78
N SER A 25 -7.91 29.31 -26.06
CA SER A 25 -8.97 28.34 -25.76
C SER A 25 -9.29 28.24 -24.28
N LEU A 26 -8.31 28.47 -23.41
CA LEU A 26 -8.32 28.19 -21.98
C LEU A 26 -7.76 29.39 -21.19
N ARG A 27 -8.23 29.55 -19.96
CA ARG A 27 -7.68 30.48 -18.99
C ARG A 27 -7.71 29.90 -17.59
N ILE A 28 -6.65 30.11 -16.83
CA ILE A 28 -6.56 29.82 -15.41
C ILE A 28 -6.93 31.10 -14.66
N GLN A 29 -7.95 31.01 -13.82
CA GLN A 29 -8.37 32.11 -12.95
C GLN A 29 -8.16 31.71 -11.49
N PRO A 30 -7.21 32.34 -10.78
CA PRO A 30 -7.11 32.20 -9.33
C PRO A 30 -8.30 32.92 -8.67
N ALA A 31 -8.96 32.25 -7.72
CA ALA A 31 -10.08 32.81 -6.96
C ALA A 31 -9.92 32.47 -5.48
N ASN A 32 -9.36 33.43 -4.72
CA ASN A 32 -9.07 33.32 -3.29
C ASN A 32 -8.17 32.12 -2.93
N LYS A 33 -8.78 30.96 -2.64
CA LYS A 33 -8.14 29.72 -2.17
C LYS A 33 -8.34 28.53 -3.11
N LEU A 34 -8.89 28.79 -4.29
CA LEU A 34 -9.10 27.82 -5.34
C LEU A 34 -8.62 28.38 -6.67
N ARG A 35 -8.40 27.49 -7.63
CA ARG A 35 -8.06 27.84 -9.01
C ARG A 35 -9.12 27.28 -9.93
N GLN A 36 -9.52 28.05 -10.92
CA GLN A 36 -10.53 27.65 -11.89
C GLN A 36 -9.92 27.58 -13.27
N LEU A 37 -10.18 26.49 -13.98
CA LEU A 37 -9.88 26.34 -15.40
C LEU A 37 -11.17 26.64 -16.18
N LEU A 38 -11.11 27.65 -17.03
CA LEU A 38 -12.24 28.15 -17.79
C LEU A 38 -11.92 28.02 -19.29
N GLY A 39 -12.92 27.61 -20.07
CA GLY A 39 -12.84 27.61 -21.52
C GLY A 39 -13.03 29.01 -22.13
N ARG A 40 -12.86 29.11 -23.45
CA ARG A 40 -12.94 30.35 -24.25
C ARG A 40 -14.23 31.14 -24.04
N ARG A 41 -15.34 30.44 -23.84
CA ARG A 41 -16.67 31.04 -23.61
C ARG A 41 -16.96 31.34 -22.12
N GLY A 42 -15.95 31.23 -21.25
CA GLY A 42 -16.10 31.37 -19.81
C GLY A 42 -16.76 30.17 -19.13
N SER A 43 -16.91 29.04 -19.83
CA SER A 43 -17.44 27.81 -19.25
C SER A 43 -16.45 27.21 -18.26
N LEU A 44 -16.91 26.89 -17.05
CA LEU A 44 -16.10 26.20 -16.05
C LEU A 44 -15.84 24.76 -16.47
N LEU A 45 -14.55 24.43 -16.61
CA LEU A 45 -14.07 23.09 -16.97
C LEU A 45 -13.60 22.33 -15.73
N ALA A 46 -12.82 22.98 -14.87
CA ALA A 46 -12.35 22.38 -13.63
C ALA A 46 -12.14 23.41 -12.52
N THR A 47 -12.22 22.96 -11.27
CA THR A 47 -11.91 23.74 -10.07
C THR A 47 -10.94 22.95 -9.19
N ALA A 48 -9.78 23.53 -8.88
CA ALA A 48 -8.81 22.96 -7.95
C ALA A 48 -8.92 23.63 -6.58
N TYR A 49 -9.03 22.83 -5.54
CA TYR A 49 -9.10 23.23 -4.14
C TYR A 49 -7.77 22.93 -3.47
N ASP A 50 -6.79 23.80 -3.68
CA ASP A 50 -5.42 23.58 -3.17
C ASP A 50 -5.35 23.66 -1.63
N ALA A 51 -6.27 24.40 -1.01
CA ALA A 51 -6.38 24.52 0.45
C ALA A 51 -7.12 23.35 1.12
N ALA A 52 -7.70 22.41 0.36
CA ALA A 52 -8.36 21.24 0.91
C ALA A 52 -7.34 20.21 1.41
N MET A 53 -7.73 19.39 2.40
CA MET A 53 -6.91 18.31 2.94
C MET A 53 -7.69 16.98 2.85
N PRO A 54 -7.37 16.10 1.88
CA PRO A 54 -6.34 16.25 0.83
C PRO A 54 -6.71 17.29 -0.24
N PRO A 55 -5.71 17.80 -1.00
CA PRO A 55 -5.97 18.64 -2.17
C PRO A 55 -6.88 17.91 -3.16
N SER A 56 -7.89 18.61 -3.66
CA SER A 56 -8.89 18.01 -4.55
C SER A 56 -9.11 18.84 -5.81
N VAL A 57 -9.52 18.18 -6.88
CA VAL A 57 -9.87 18.82 -8.15
C VAL A 57 -11.22 18.29 -8.60
N GLU A 58 -12.11 19.19 -8.96
CA GLU A 58 -13.42 18.91 -9.53
C GLU A 58 -13.37 19.17 -11.02
N VAL A 59 -13.66 18.16 -11.84
CA VAL A 59 -13.66 18.26 -13.30
C VAL A 59 -15.06 18.05 -13.84
N ARG A 60 -15.51 18.97 -14.69
CA ARG A 60 -16.81 18.85 -15.35
C ARG A 60 -16.77 17.80 -16.45
N ARG A 61 -17.72 16.86 -16.37
CA ARG A 61 -17.93 15.78 -17.31
C ARG A 61 -18.49 16.32 -18.64
N HIS A 62 -18.31 15.56 -19.71
CA HIS A 62 -18.80 15.89 -21.06
C HIS A 62 -18.23 17.20 -21.63
N THR A 63 -16.98 17.52 -21.27
CA THR A 63 -16.23 18.61 -21.89
C THR A 63 -15.18 18.03 -22.82
N ASP A 64 -14.79 18.79 -23.85
CA ASP A 64 -13.78 18.36 -24.84
C ASP A 64 -12.40 18.10 -24.21
N TYR A 65 -12.18 18.61 -23.00
CA TYR A 65 -10.93 18.49 -22.24
C TYR A 65 -10.99 17.44 -21.11
N SER A 66 -12.14 16.79 -20.89
CA SER A 66 -12.32 15.92 -19.73
C SER A 66 -11.37 14.72 -19.71
N ASP A 67 -11.16 14.06 -20.85
CA ASP A 67 -10.24 12.92 -20.96
C ASP A 67 -8.77 13.34 -20.79
N VAL A 68 -8.38 14.48 -21.36
CA VAL A 68 -7.02 15.02 -21.25
C VAL A 68 -6.73 15.44 -19.80
N LEU A 69 -7.67 16.14 -19.16
CA LEU A 69 -7.55 16.50 -17.75
C LEU A 69 -7.48 15.27 -16.87
N HIS A 70 -8.27 14.23 -17.16
CA HIS A 70 -8.21 12.98 -16.44
C HIS A 70 -6.81 12.37 -16.49
N GLN A 71 -6.19 12.29 -17.67
CA GLN A 71 -4.84 11.75 -17.83
C GLN A 71 -3.81 12.58 -17.04
N ILE A 72 -3.83 13.91 -17.21
CA ILE A 72 -2.91 14.81 -16.48
C ILE A 72 -3.10 14.66 -14.97
N LEU A 73 -4.33 14.56 -14.48
CA LEU A 73 -4.59 14.37 -13.05
C LEU A 73 -3.99 13.06 -12.54
N ILE A 74 -4.15 11.96 -13.27
CA ILE A 74 -3.54 10.67 -12.91
C ILE A 74 -2.00 10.79 -12.87
N ASP A 75 -1.41 11.42 -13.88
CA ASP A 75 0.05 11.65 -13.98
C ASP A 75 0.56 12.51 -12.80
N HIS A 76 -0.28 13.40 -12.26
CA HIS A 76 0.02 14.22 -11.09
C HIS A 76 -0.50 13.63 -9.76
N HIS A 77 -0.77 12.33 -9.72
CA HIS A 77 -1.16 11.57 -8.51
C HIS A 77 -2.53 11.95 -7.93
N PHE A 78 -3.42 12.51 -8.74
CA PHE A 78 -4.82 12.75 -8.39
C PHE A 78 -5.68 11.55 -8.77
N VAL A 79 -6.37 11.01 -7.78
CA VAL A 79 -7.17 9.79 -7.89
C VAL A 79 -8.66 10.14 -7.93
N PRO A 80 -9.45 9.60 -8.86
CA PRO A 80 -10.90 9.81 -8.85
C PRO A 80 -11.53 9.17 -7.61
N ILE A 81 -12.22 9.97 -6.81
CA ILE A 81 -12.88 9.56 -5.56
C ILE A 81 -14.40 9.39 -5.71
N GLY A 82 -14.94 9.67 -6.90
CA GLY A 82 -16.35 9.54 -7.22
C GLY A 82 -16.95 10.84 -7.76
N GLN A 83 -18.28 10.88 -7.80
CA GLN A 83 -19.03 12.02 -8.30
C GLN A 83 -19.10 13.12 -7.22
N GLY A 84 -19.04 14.37 -7.65
CA GLY A 84 -19.23 15.52 -6.78
C GLY A 84 -20.69 15.70 -6.35
N LEU A 85 -20.98 16.84 -5.73
CA LEU A 85 -22.35 17.26 -5.40
C LEU A 85 -23.26 17.29 -6.64
N ASP A 86 -22.68 17.61 -7.80
CA ASP A 86 -23.33 17.51 -9.10
C ASP A 86 -22.84 16.25 -9.83
N SER A 87 -23.79 15.43 -10.31
CA SER A 87 -23.53 14.25 -11.15
C SER A 87 -22.69 14.54 -12.41
N GLN A 88 -22.65 15.81 -12.82
CA GLN A 88 -21.87 16.33 -13.95
C GLN A 88 -20.42 16.65 -13.57
N VAL A 89 -20.00 16.43 -12.32
CA VAL A 89 -18.65 16.72 -11.83
C VAL A 89 -18.03 15.43 -11.29
N LEU A 90 -16.81 15.16 -11.73
CA LEU A 90 -15.97 14.09 -11.20
C LEU A 90 -14.93 14.69 -10.26
N CYS A 91 -14.88 14.14 -9.04
CA CYS A 91 -13.95 14.60 -8.02
C CYS A 91 -12.69 13.74 -8.02
N TYR A 92 -11.56 14.42 -7.93
CA TYR A 92 -10.25 13.84 -7.77
C TYR A 92 -9.63 14.32 -6.46
N ALA A 93 -8.88 13.46 -5.79
CA ALA A 93 -8.11 13.82 -4.61
C ALA A 93 -6.69 13.28 -4.70
N ARG A 94 -5.74 14.05 -4.21
CA ARG A 94 -4.34 13.64 -4.19
C ARG A 94 -4.07 12.76 -2.97
N TYR A 95 -3.58 11.55 -3.21
CA TYR A 95 -3.11 10.64 -2.16
C TYR A 95 -1.62 10.36 -2.35
N PRO A 96 -0.83 10.27 -1.26
CA PRO A 96 0.56 9.89 -1.37
C PRO A 96 0.65 8.47 -1.93
N ILE A 97 1.47 8.27 -2.95
CA ILE A 97 1.73 6.97 -3.57
C ILE A 97 3.10 6.50 -3.09
N PRO A 98 3.26 5.23 -2.68
CA PRO A 98 4.57 4.68 -2.39
C PRO A 98 5.48 4.65 -3.62
N ASP A 99 6.79 4.79 -3.43
CA ASP A 99 7.76 4.74 -4.53
C ASP A 99 7.73 3.37 -5.25
N GLY A 100 7.91 3.39 -6.56
CA GLY A 100 7.87 2.18 -7.40
C GLY A 100 6.45 1.68 -7.70
N TYR A 101 5.41 2.49 -7.48
CA TYR A 101 4.05 2.18 -7.86
C TYR A 101 3.47 3.25 -8.79
N ARG A 102 2.64 2.80 -9.73
CA ARG A 102 1.84 3.65 -10.59
C ARG A 102 0.35 3.53 -10.29
N ILE A 103 -0.39 4.62 -10.49
CA ILE A 103 -1.86 4.58 -10.45
C ILE A 103 -2.37 3.92 -11.72
N VAL A 104 -3.32 3.00 -11.55
CA VAL A 104 -4.14 2.46 -12.62
C VAL A 104 -5.59 2.80 -12.33
N TYR A 105 -6.26 3.39 -13.33
CA TYR A 105 -7.70 3.62 -13.31
C TYR A 105 -8.36 2.76 -14.38
N GLY A 106 -9.28 1.90 -13.97
CA GLY A 106 -9.88 0.94 -14.88
C GLY A 106 -11.08 0.23 -14.27
N GLN A 107 -11.63 -0.73 -15.00
CA GLN A 107 -12.79 -1.47 -14.54
C GLN A 107 -12.39 -2.49 -13.47
N ALA A 108 -13.28 -2.78 -12.53
CA ALA A 108 -13.07 -3.77 -11.48
C ALA A 108 -12.67 -5.15 -12.04
N ARG A 109 -13.24 -5.55 -13.18
CA ARG A 109 -12.83 -6.78 -13.89
C ARG A 109 -11.38 -6.78 -14.40
N GLN A 110 -10.80 -5.62 -14.69
CA GLN A 110 -9.39 -5.49 -15.08
C GLN A 110 -8.48 -5.70 -13.88
N LEU A 111 -8.82 -5.09 -12.74
CA LEU A 111 -8.17 -5.34 -11.45
C LEU A 111 -8.15 -6.85 -11.12
N TRP A 112 -9.28 -7.53 -11.24
CA TRP A 112 -9.36 -8.98 -11.01
C TRP A 112 -8.44 -9.79 -11.95
N LYS A 113 -8.43 -9.45 -13.25
CA LYS A 113 -7.55 -10.11 -14.23
C LYS A 113 -6.08 -9.91 -13.87
N GLN A 114 -5.70 -8.69 -13.49
CA GLN A 114 -4.33 -8.40 -13.06
C GLN A 114 -3.99 -9.22 -11.81
N TRP A 115 -4.83 -9.20 -10.78
CA TRP A 115 -4.64 -10.00 -9.56
C TRP A 115 -4.31 -11.46 -9.85
N TRP A 116 -5.06 -12.11 -10.74
CA TRP A 116 -4.85 -13.53 -11.10
C TRP A 116 -3.60 -13.79 -11.96
N THR A 117 -3.10 -12.77 -12.66
CA THR A 117 -1.91 -12.87 -13.51
C THR A 117 -0.62 -12.72 -12.70
N HIS A 118 -0.70 -12.18 -11.48
CA HIS A 118 0.48 -12.00 -10.64
C HIS A 118 0.93 -13.34 -10.01
N PRO A 119 2.22 -13.73 -10.18
CA PRO A 119 2.74 -14.98 -9.64
C PRO A 119 2.72 -15.01 -8.11
N SER A 120 2.66 -13.83 -7.47
CA SER A 120 2.56 -13.66 -6.02
C SER A 120 1.28 -14.28 -5.42
N HIS A 121 0.21 -14.46 -6.21
CA HIS A 121 -0.99 -15.16 -5.74
C HIS A 121 -0.78 -16.68 -5.56
N LEU A 122 0.22 -17.26 -6.25
CA LEU A 122 0.54 -18.69 -6.15
C LEU A 122 1.46 -19.01 -4.98
N ASN A 123 2.26 -18.04 -4.54
CA ASN A 123 3.01 -18.16 -3.31
C ASN A 123 2.05 -17.84 -2.17
N ASP A 124 1.81 -18.81 -1.28
CA ASP A 124 0.89 -18.82 -0.13
C ASP A 124 1.20 -17.73 0.92
N ARG A 125 1.40 -16.49 0.47
CA ARG A 125 1.71 -15.30 1.25
C ARG A 125 0.38 -14.59 1.50
N HIS A 126 0.05 -14.45 2.77
CA HIS A 126 -1.17 -13.76 3.22
C HIS A 126 -1.23 -12.25 2.88
N LEU A 127 -0.17 -11.68 2.31
CA LEU A 127 -0.09 -10.26 1.93
C LEU A 127 0.62 -10.10 0.58
N GLN A 128 -0.14 -9.71 -0.44
CA GLN A 128 0.40 -9.34 -1.75
C GLN A 128 0.72 -7.85 -1.75
N LEU A 129 2.01 -7.52 -1.85
CA LEU A 129 2.47 -6.12 -1.88
C LEU A 129 2.54 -5.55 -3.30
N ASP A 130 2.21 -6.34 -4.34
CA ASP A 130 2.31 -5.83 -5.72
C ASP A 130 1.12 -4.96 -6.13
N LEU A 131 0.02 -5.02 -5.36
CA LEU A 131 -1.23 -4.36 -5.68
C LEU A 131 -1.85 -3.73 -4.43
N PHE A 132 -2.15 -2.43 -4.52
CA PHE A 132 -2.86 -1.70 -3.48
C PHE A 132 -4.20 -1.17 -3.99
N VAL A 133 -5.20 -1.17 -3.13
CA VAL A 133 -6.52 -0.58 -3.39
C VAL A 133 -6.76 0.56 -2.41
N LEU A 134 -7.46 1.60 -2.87
CA LEU A 134 -7.79 2.74 -2.05
C LEU A 134 -9.03 2.42 -1.20
N ALA A 135 -8.88 2.25 0.11
CA ALA A 135 -9.98 2.05 1.06
C ALA A 135 -9.97 3.15 2.12
N GLU A 136 -11.12 3.82 2.30
CA GLU A 136 -11.30 5.02 3.12
C GLU A 136 -10.05 5.93 3.18
N LYS A 137 -9.64 6.43 2.01
CA LYS A 137 -8.61 7.45 1.80
C LYS A 137 -7.16 7.01 2.10
N GLN A 138 -6.90 5.71 2.21
CA GLN A 138 -5.56 5.15 2.38
C GLN A 138 -5.36 3.93 1.47
N TRP A 139 -4.12 3.72 1.04
CA TRP A 139 -3.74 2.56 0.22
C TRP A 139 -3.55 1.34 1.11
N TYR A 140 -4.24 0.25 0.79
CA TYR A 140 -4.08 -1.03 1.47
C TYR A 140 -3.69 -2.13 0.48
N PRO A 141 -2.78 -3.03 0.85
CA PRO A 141 -2.49 -4.19 0.03
C PRO A 141 -3.74 -5.06 -0.08
N GLY A 142 -4.01 -5.54 -1.30
CA GLY A 142 -5.05 -6.55 -1.52
C GLY A 142 -4.67 -7.84 -0.80
N ARG A 143 -5.59 -8.40 -0.02
CA ARG A 143 -5.45 -9.72 0.61
C ARG A 143 -6.02 -10.81 -0.27
N ASN A 144 -7.23 -10.57 -0.76
CA ASN A 144 -7.96 -11.49 -1.60
C ASN A 144 -8.87 -10.69 -2.53
N ILE A 145 -9.02 -11.18 -3.75
CA ILE A 145 -9.96 -10.61 -4.71
C ILE A 145 -10.74 -11.77 -5.33
N ALA A 146 -12.02 -11.85 -4.97
CA ALA A 146 -12.93 -12.87 -5.48
C ALA A 146 -13.97 -12.25 -6.41
N ILE A 147 -14.46 -13.03 -7.37
CA ILE A 147 -15.55 -12.62 -8.25
C ILE A 147 -16.70 -13.63 -8.15
N ASN A 148 -17.92 -13.15 -7.96
CA ASN A 148 -19.13 -13.96 -7.98
C ASN A 148 -20.22 -13.23 -8.77
N SER A 149 -20.73 -13.87 -9.83
CA SER A 149 -21.86 -13.37 -10.63
C SER A 149 -21.68 -11.93 -11.14
N GLY A 150 -20.46 -11.56 -11.52
CA GLY A 150 -20.13 -10.21 -12.00
C GLY A 150 -19.88 -9.17 -10.90
N THR A 151 -19.95 -9.57 -9.63
CA THR A 151 -19.60 -8.75 -8.47
C THR A 151 -18.22 -9.13 -7.97
N LEU A 152 -17.36 -8.14 -7.81
CA LEU A 152 -16.02 -8.23 -7.26
C LEU A 152 -16.04 -7.94 -5.76
N TYR A 153 -15.38 -8.80 -4.99
CA TYR A 153 -15.17 -8.68 -3.55
C TYR A 153 -13.68 -8.48 -3.34
N VAL A 154 -13.30 -7.32 -2.82
CA VAL A 154 -11.90 -6.94 -2.58
C VAL A 154 -11.68 -6.92 -1.07
N GLU A 155 -10.96 -7.92 -0.56
CA GLU A 155 -10.60 -8.01 0.84
C GLU A 155 -9.28 -7.27 1.09
N THR A 156 -9.28 -6.39 2.07
CA THR A 156 -8.12 -5.65 2.54
C THR A 156 -7.95 -5.86 4.04
N LEU A 157 -6.85 -5.37 4.61
CA LEU A 157 -6.65 -5.30 6.07
C LEU A 157 -7.76 -4.51 6.80
N ARG A 158 -8.47 -3.64 6.09
CA ARG A 158 -9.51 -2.77 6.66
C ARG A 158 -10.90 -3.39 6.59
N GLY A 159 -11.07 -4.42 5.77
CA GLY A 159 -12.36 -5.05 5.50
C GLY A 159 -12.53 -5.37 4.02
N GLU A 160 -13.74 -5.82 3.68
CA GLU A 160 -14.14 -6.17 2.33
C GLU A 160 -14.91 -5.01 1.68
N THR A 161 -14.57 -4.68 0.44
CA THR A 161 -15.36 -3.78 -0.41
C THR A 161 -15.96 -4.53 -1.58
N VAL A 162 -17.16 -4.11 -2.01
CA VAL A 162 -17.95 -4.78 -3.03
C VAL A 162 -18.13 -3.84 -4.21
N HIS A 163 -17.81 -4.33 -5.41
CA HIS A 163 -17.84 -3.56 -6.65
C HIS A 163 -18.46 -4.39 -7.77
N HIS A 164 -19.23 -3.78 -8.67
CA HIS A 164 -19.64 -4.44 -9.90
C HIS A 164 -18.49 -4.53 -10.90
N GLY A 165 -18.50 -5.51 -11.80
CA GLY A 165 -17.40 -5.74 -12.75
C GLY A 165 -17.11 -4.56 -13.69
N ASP A 166 -18.12 -3.74 -13.95
CA ASP A 166 -18.05 -2.53 -14.77
C ASP A 166 -17.78 -1.25 -13.94
N ASP A 167 -17.72 -1.35 -12.62
CA ASP A 167 -17.37 -0.21 -11.77
C ASP A 167 -15.94 0.21 -12.06
N MET A 168 -15.73 1.52 -12.12
CA MET A 168 -14.40 2.08 -12.28
C MET A 168 -13.72 2.17 -10.91
N LEU A 169 -12.56 1.54 -10.79
CA LEU A 169 -11.73 1.50 -9.60
C LEU A 169 -10.37 2.10 -9.86
N VAL A 170 -9.73 2.48 -8.76
CA VAL A 170 -8.34 2.92 -8.76
C VAL A 170 -7.55 1.98 -7.88
N TRP A 171 -6.44 1.50 -8.40
CA TRP A 171 -5.47 0.71 -7.66
C TRP A 171 -4.06 1.16 -8.01
N LEU A 172 -3.12 0.77 -7.17
CA LEU A 172 -1.71 0.90 -7.46
C LEU A 172 -1.17 -0.43 -7.94
N GLU A 173 -0.35 -0.37 -8.98
CA GLU A 173 0.41 -1.50 -9.48
C GLU A 173 1.90 -1.20 -9.29
N LYS A 174 2.65 -2.18 -8.80
CA LYS A 174 4.11 -2.06 -8.71
C LYS A 174 4.71 -2.00 -10.12
N ASP A 175 5.52 -0.98 -10.39
CA ASP A 175 6.26 -0.87 -11.64
C ASP A 175 7.28 -2.00 -11.73
N ARG A 176 7.20 -2.78 -12.80
CA ARG A 176 8.10 -3.93 -13.04
C ARG A 176 9.40 -3.54 -13.73
N ASP A 177 9.51 -2.29 -14.16
CA ASP A 177 10.64 -1.76 -14.93
C ASP A 177 11.76 -1.20 -14.04
N GLU A 178 11.57 -1.13 -12.71
CA GLU A 178 12.70 -1.03 -11.78
C GLU A 178 13.43 -2.37 -11.75
N VAL A 179 14.38 -2.51 -12.68
CA VAL A 179 15.44 -3.52 -12.64
C VAL A 179 15.95 -3.61 -11.21
N ASP A 180 15.73 -4.76 -10.56
CA ASP A 180 16.32 -5.28 -9.33
C ASP A 180 17.40 -4.41 -8.64
N HIS A 181 17.07 -3.19 -8.25
CA HIS A 181 17.75 -2.47 -7.18
C HIS A 181 17.11 -2.91 -5.88
N THR A 182 17.03 -4.22 -5.71
CA THR A 182 17.08 -4.81 -4.38
C THR A 182 18.45 -4.42 -3.86
N CYS A 183 18.55 -3.23 -3.27
CA CYS A 183 19.55 -2.94 -2.27
C CYS A 183 19.30 -3.98 -1.18
N LEU A 184 19.94 -5.15 -1.33
CA LEU A 184 20.41 -5.95 -0.22
C LEU A 184 21.00 -4.94 0.74
N TRP A 185 20.24 -4.66 1.79
CA TRP A 185 20.70 -3.83 2.88
C TRP A 185 21.88 -4.58 3.48
N GLU A 186 23.09 -4.27 3.00
CA GLU A 186 24.31 -4.66 3.68
C GLU A 186 24.33 -3.86 4.98
N PRO A 187 24.37 -4.51 6.16
CA PRO A 187 24.66 -3.81 7.39
C PRO A 187 25.96 -3.04 7.17
N PRO A 188 26.09 -1.78 7.61
CA PRO A 188 27.33 -1.04 7.48
C PRO A 188 28.46 -1.88 8.08
N GLY A 189 29.33 -2.39 7.21
CA GLY A 189 30.48 -3.17 7.62
C GLY A 189 31.30 -2.35 8.62
N PRO A 190 31.91 -2.99 9.63
CA PRO A 190 32.72 -2.27 10.60
C PRO A 190 33.81 -1.52 9.85
N LYS A 191 33.74 -0.18 9.90
CA LYS A 191 34.74 0.73 9.39
C LYS A 191 36.01 0.48 10.19
N VAL A 192 36.89 -0.38 9.68
CA VAL A 192 38.23 -0.57 10.22
C VAL A 192 39.03 0.68 9.85
N GLU A 193 39.01 1.67 10.73
CA GLU A 193 39.99 2.76 10.68
C GLU A 193 41.37 2.22 11.10
N PRO A 194 42.45 2.57 10.39
CA PRO A 194 43.80 2.18 10.79
C PRO A 194 44.16 2.90 12.09
N ILE A 195 44.22 2.16 13.19
CA ILE A 195 44.70 2.67 14.48
C ILE A 195 46.18 3.01 14.32
N GLN A 196 46.48 4.30 14.39
CA GLN A 196 47.83 4.84 14.52
C GLN A 196 48.48 4.32 15.82
N GLN A 197 49.72 3.85 15.68
CA GLN A 197 50.60 3.43 16.77
C GLN A 197 50.68 4.51 17.85
N VAL A 198 50.19 4.19 19.04
CA VAL A 198 50.52 4.91 20.27
C VAL A 198 51.37 4.00 21.16
N LYS A 199 52.55 4.54 21.44
CA LYS A 199 53.68 4.13 22.28
C LYS A 199 53.30 3.46 23.62
N GLU A 200 53.86 2.29 23.89
CA GLU A 200 53.98 1.64 25.22
C GLU A 200 54.81 2.50 26.18
N PRO A 201 54.54 2.45 27.52
CA PRO A 201 55.32 1.59 28.42
C PRO A 201 54.54 1.11 29.68
N PRO A 202 55.17 0.50 30.70
CA PRO A 202 55.76 -0.83 30.71
C PRO A 202 55.07 -1.80 31.71
N MET A 203 55.44 -3.07 31.56
CA MET A 203 55.08 -4.28 32.31
C MET A 203 54.89 -4.19 33.84
N THR A 204 53.91 -4.95 34.33
CA THR A 204 54.03 -5.77 35.56
C THR A 204 53.31 -7.12 35.40
N PRO A 205 53.78 -8.20 36.06
CA PRO A 205 53.48 -9.58 35.63
C PRO A 205 52.57 -10.37 36.59
N MET A 206 52.17 -11.56 36.10
CA MET A 206 51.60 -12.73 36.81
C MET A 206 50.07 -12.64 37.07
N THR A 207 49.25 -13.68 36.88
CA THR A 207 49.42 -15.14 37.04
C THR A 207 48.46 -15.94 36.12
N PRO A 208 48.71 -17.25 35.89
CA PRO A 208 47.84 -18.13 35.11
C PRO A 208 46.89 -18.94 35.99
N THR A 209 45.64 -19.12 35.56
CA THR A 209 44.80 -20.21 36.11
C THR A 209 43.89 -20.84 35.05
N THR A 210 43.96 -22.17 35.06
CA THR A 210 43.45 -23.27 34.24
C THR A 210 41.91 -23.41 34.23
N PRO A 211 41.29 -24.14 33.26
CA PRO A 211 39.84 -24.27 33.10
C PRO A 211 39.26 -25.52 33.81
N PRO A 212 37.91 -25.65 33.91
CA PRO A 212 37.23 -26.91 33.58
C PRO A 212 35.90 -26.68 32.81
N ARG A 213 35.62 -27.38 31.71
CA ARG A 213 35.08 -28.76 31.52
C ARG A 213 33.52 -28.80 31.51
N PRO A 214 32.88 -29.56 30.58
CA PRO A 214 31.47 -29.37 30.19
C PRO A 214 30.48 -30.22 30.99
N ALA A 215 29.21 -29.83 30.98
CA ALA A 215 28.09 -30.63 31.47
C ALA A 215 27.00 -30.79 30.39
N ALA A 216 26.78 -32.08 30.09
CA ALA A 216 25.66 -32.86 29.57
C ALA A 216 24.22 -32.25 29.44
N PRO A 217 23.32 -32.90 28.68
CA PRO A 217 22.09 -32.31 28.13
C PRO A 217 20.93 -32.30 29.12
N ALA A 218 20.11 -31.25 29.04
CA ALA A 218 18.86 -31.14 29.78
C ALA A 218 17.72 -31.87 29.06
N THR A 219 17.28 -32.95 29.71
CA THR A 219 15.91 -33.43 29.96
C THR A 219 14.77 -32.91 29.07
N ALA A 220 14.07 -33.87 28.43
CA ALA A 220 12.85 -33.69 27.67
C ALA A 220 11.73 -32.98 28.46
N ALA A 221 11.06 -32.04 27.79
CA ALA A 221 9.91 -31.32 28.30
C ALA A 221 8.62 -32.18 28.29
N PRO A 222 7.70 -31.99 29.26
CA PRO A 222 6.42 -32.69 29.30
C PRO A 222 5.47 -32.25 28.16
N PRO A 223 4.51 -33.10 27.76
CA PRO A 223 3.56 -32.79 26.69
C PRO A 223 2.69 -31.58 27.06
N ALA A 224 2.48 -30.71 26.08
CA ALA A 224 1.66 -29.52 26.22
C ALA A 224 0.19 -29.90 26.47
N THR A 225 -0.34 -29.51 27.62
CA THR A 225 -1.76 -29.63 27.95
C THR A 225 -2.53 -28.52 27.25
N VAL A 226 -3.46 -28.89 26.36
CA VAL A 226 -4.32 -27.96 25.61
C VAL A 226 -5.52 -27.55 26.48
N ASP A 227 -5.87 -26.26 26.46
CA ASP A 227 -7.02 -25.68 27.15
C ASP A 227 -8.35 -26.31 26.63
N PRO A 228 -9.20 -26.88 27.51
CA PRO A 228 -10.43 -27.56 27.10
C PRO A 228 -11.48 -26.65 26.46
N THR A 229 -11.34 -25.32 26.53
CA THR A 229 -12.28 -24.38 25.89
C THR A 229 -12.02 -24.14 24.39
N LEU A 230 -10.86 -24.55 23.88
CA LEU A 230 -10.51 -24.50 22.44
C LEU A 230 -10.68 -25.85 21.73
N ALA A 231 -11.17 -26.86 22.45
CA ALA A 231 -11.36 -28.23 21.97
C ALA A 231 -12.12 -28.39 20.64
N PRO A 232 -13.09 -27.53 20.24
CA PRO A 232 -13.77 -27.73 18.96
C PRO A 232 -12.97 -27.24 17.74
N ILE A 233 -11.83 -26.54 17.91
CA ILE A 233 -11.12 -25.87 16.80
C ILE A 233 -9.69 -26.38 16.63
N VAL A 234 -8.97 -26.70 17.71
CA VAL A 234 -7.57 -27.17 17.61
C VAL A 234 -7.32 -28.33 18.58
N TYR A 235 -6.81 -29.46 18.09
CA TYR A 235 -6.38 -30.59 18.92
C TYR A 235 -5.08 -31.23 18.39
N ALA A 236 -4.33 -31.89 19.28
CA ALA A 236 -3.09 -32.59 18.94
C ALA A 236 -3.28 -34.11 19.05
N LEU A 237 -2.88 -34.86 18.03
CA LEU A 237 -2.94 -36.33 18.00
C LEU A 237 -1.72 -36.86 17.22
N ASP A 238 -1.03 -37.86 17.76
CA ASP A 238 0.13 -38.52 17.13
C ASP A 238 1.27 -37.56 16.68
N GLY A 239 1.54 -36.52 17.47
CA GLY A 239 2.57 -35.53 17.15
C GLY A 239 2.18 -34.54 16.04
N LYS A 240 0.93 -34.58 15.58
CA LYS A 240 0.37 -33.66 14.59
C LYS A 240 -0.62 -32.72 15.23
N VAL A 241 -0.74 -31.50 14.69
CA VAL A 241 -1.75 -30.52 15.11
C VAL A 241 -2.86 -30.49 14.07
N TYR A 242 -4.10 -30.63 14.54
CA TYR A 242 -5.31 -30.60 13.73
C TYR A 242 -6.06 -29.31 14.00
N VAL A 243 -6.40 -28.59 12.93
CA VAL A 243 -7.17 -27.35 13.00
C VAL A 243 -8.45 -27.52 12.17
N GLN A 244 -9.61 -27.46 12.83
CA GLN A 244 -10.90 -27.46 12.15
C GLN A 244 -11.21 -26.05 11.67
N THR A 245 -11.19 -25.85 10.35
CA THR A 245 -11.57 -24.57 9.71
C THR A 245 -12.94 -24.67 9.04
N ALA A 246 -13.52 -23.54 8.63
CA ALA A 246 -14.76 -23.52 7.85
C ALA A 246 -14.63 -24.19 6.47
N VAL A 247 -13.40 -24.37 5.98
CA VAL A 247 -13.09 -24.94 4.66
C VAL A 247 -12.72 -26.43 4.78
N GLY A 248 -12.42 -26.93 5.98
CA GLY A 248 -12.05 -28.32 6.23
C GLY A 248 -11.03 -28.49 7.36
N LEU A 249 -10.56 -29.73 7.53
CA LEU A 249 -9.54 -30.10 8.51
C LEU A 249 -8.15 -29.83 7.93
N VAL A 250 -7.35 -29.01 8.62
CA VAL A 250 -5.95 -28.75 8.29
C VAL A 250 -5.06 -29.53 9.24
N VAL A 251 -4.09 -30.28 8.68
CA VAL A 251 -3.09 -31.03 9.46
C VAL A 251 -1.75 -30.33 9.32
N ILE A 252 -1.15 -29.99 10.46
CA ILE A 252 0.15 -29.32 10.52
C ILE A 252 1.17 -30.33 11.05
N GLU A 253 2.20 -30.59 10.25
CA GLU A 253 3.33 -31.47 10.57
C GLU A 253 4.62 -30.65 10.61
N GLY A 254 5.49 -30.91 11.58
CA GLY A 254 6.80 -30.27 11.64
C GLY A 254 7.58 -30.62 12.89
N ASP A 255 8.90 -30.72 12.72
CA ASP A 255 9.84 -30.84 13.82
C ASP A 255 9.99 -29.43 14.44
N ASN A 256 9.50 -29.22 15.67
CA ASN A 256 9.55 -27.96 16.45
C ASN A 256 8.33 -27.00 16.39
N LEU A 257 7.10 -27.51 16.28
CA LEU A 257 5.91 -26.67 16.48
C LEU A 257 5.87 -26.08 17.90
N ARG A 258 5.68 -24.76 18.02
CA ARG A 258 5.51 -24.03 19.28
C ARG A 258 4.16 -23.31 19.29
N ALA A 259 3.37 -23.51 20.33
CA ALA A 259 2.11 -22.80 20.54
C ALA A 259 2.32 -21.66 21.56
N TYR A 260 1.74 -20.49 21.28
CA TYR A 260 1.76 -19.34 22.18
C TYR A 260 0.31 -18.92 22.46
N SER A 261 -0.07 -18.81 23.74
CA SER A 261 -1.37 -18.26 24.13
C SER A 261 -1.24 -16.75 24.30
N PRO A 262 -2.04 -15.92 23.60
CA PRO A 262 -2.08 -14.50 23.87
C PRO A 262 -2.71 -14.27 25.25
N ALA A 263 -1.97 -13.67 26.16
CA ALA A 263 -2.47 -13.30 27.47
C ALA A 263 -3.69 -12.38 27.31
N VAL A 264 -4.83 -12.80 27.87
CA VAL A 264 -6.06 -11.99 27.93
C VAL A 264 -5.77 -10.74 28.77
N VAL A 265 -5.62 -9.60 28.11
CA VAL A 265 -5.50 -8.29 28.77
C VAL A 265 -6.85 -7.96 29.40
N GLY A 266 -6.81 -7.68 30.71
CA GLY A 266 -7.97 -7.73 31.59
C GLY A 266 -9.11 -6.78 31.26
N GLN A 267 -10.33 -7.32 31.37
CA GLN A 267 -11.54 -6.54 31.61
C GLN A 267 -11.40 -5.76 32.93
N ARG A 268 -11.34 -4.43 32.85
CA ARG A 268 -11.80 -3.56 33.94
C ARG A 268 -13.26 -3.22 33.66
N LEU A 269 -14.17 -3.93 34.33
CA LEU A 269 -15.55 -3.50 34.50
C LEU A 269 -15.58 -2.37 35.55
N ARG A 270 -16.20 -1.25 35.17
CA ARG A 270 -16.84 -0.30 36.10
C ARG A 270 -18.33 -0.59 36.05
#